data_AF-A0A2X3BVR3-F1
#
_entry.id   AF-A0A2X3BVR3-F1
#
_cell.length_a   1.000
_cell.length_b   1.000
_cell.length_c   1.000
_cell.angle_alpha   90.00
_cell.angle_beta   90.00
_cell.angle_gamma   90.00
#
_symmetry.space_group_name_H-M   'P 1'
#
loop_
_entity.id
_entity.type
_entity.pdbx_description
1 polymer ?
#
loop_
_entity_poly.entity_id
_entity_poly.type
_entity_poly.pdbx_seq_one_letter_code
_entity_poly.pdbx_strand_id
1 'polypeptide(L)'
;MTARAARLCLTRQAGSTPLARRRRKNVFTREQLLRYFPYYLLVNSTFAVTAALGAAGLDSEANLMARVRTLLAEMRDQVTHKTCLNYVLENPYWNVKGNFFCYLNDHNENTIVDPSVIYFDFANPLLAQEG
;
A
#
# COMPACT_ATOMS: atom_id res chain seq x y z
N MET A 1 14.02 -6.82 -10.75
CA MET A 1 14.42 -7.14 -9.36
C MET A 1 13.16 -7.20 -8.52
N THR A 2 12.79 -8.42 -8.15
CA THR A 2 11.42 -8.85 -7.84
C THR A 2 11.07 -8.71 -6.36
N ALA A 3 9.80 -8.40 -6.11
CA ALA A 3 9.12 -8.27 -4.83
C ALA A 3 9.52 -9.35 -3.80
N ARG A 4 10.40 -8.99 -2.86
CA ARG A 4 10.75 -9.84 -1.69
C ARG A 4 10.21 -9.31 -0.36
N ALA A 5 9.60 -8.12 -0.34
CA ALA A 5 9.17 -7.46 0.90
C ALA A 5 7.81 -7.97 1.46
N ALA A 6 6.92 -8.51 0.63
CA ALA A 6 5.57 -8.87 1.08
C ALA A 6 5.44 -10.24 1.77
N ARG A 7 6.52 -11.04 1.86
CA ARG A 7 6.44 -12.42 2.37
C ARG A 7 6.56 -12.57 3.88
N LEU A 8 6.69 -11.49 4.65
CA LEU A 8 7.04 -11.60 6.08
C LEU A 8 5.86 -11.54 7.08
N CYS A 9 4.60 -11.41 6.67
CA CYS A 9 3.51 -11.19 7.64
C CYS A 9 2.38 -12.25 7.71
N LEU A 10 2.53 -13.43 7.09
CA LEU A 10 1.43 -14.42 7.03
C LEU A 10 1.84 -15.89 7.29
N THR A 11 2.85 -16.15 8.12
CA THR A 11 3.11 -17.52 8.61
C THR A 11 2.60 -17.74 10.02
N ARG A 12 1.51 -18.51 10.12
CA ARG A 12 1.00 -19.20 11.32
C ARG A 12 2.16 -19.85 12.10
N GLN A 13 2.29 -19.57 13.40
CA GLN A 13 2.96 -20.46 14.34
C GLN A 13 1.92 -20.95 15.36
N ALA A 14 1.51 -22.21 15.19
CA ALA A 14 0.84 -22.99 16.21
C ALA A 14 1.92 -23.57 17.14
N GLY A 15 1.75 -23.41 18.46
CA GLY A 15 2.66 -23.94 19.47
C GLY A 15 2.37 -23.33 20.84
N SER A 16 1.82 -24.13 21.73
CA SER A 16 1.27 -23.82 23.05
C SER A 16 2.31 -23.70 24.17
N THR A 17 2.36 -22.58 24.90
CA THR A 17 2.91 -22.44 26.28
C THR A 17 2.43 -21.09 26.91
N PRO A 18 2.26 -20.96 28.24
CA PRO A 18 1.30 -20.03 28.84
C PRO A 18 1.79 -18.59 29.09
N LEU A 19 0.83 -17.67 28.94
CA LEU A 19 0.68 -16.30 29.43
C LEU A 19 1.92 -15.55 29.97
N ALA A 20 2.74 -15.06 29.04
CA ALA A 20 3.23 -13.68 29.12
C ALA A 20 2.57 -12.92 27.97
N ARG A 21 1.97 -11.74 28.20
CA ARG A 21 1.51 -10.83 27.12
C ARG A 21 2.72 -10.38 26.29
N ARG A 22 3.27 -11.26 25.46
CA ARG A 22 4.14 -10.88 24.36
C ARG A 22 3.30 -9.98 23.47
N ARG A 23 3.58 -8.68 23.49
CA ARG A 23 3.11 -7.76 22.44
C ARG A 23 3.37 -8.47 21.11
N ARG A 24 2.31 -8.80 20.37
CA ARG A 24 2.46 -9.37 19.03
C ARG A 24 3.25 -8.34 18.22
N LYS A 25 4.48 -8.68 17.84
CA LYS A 25 5.40 -7.78 17.14
C LYS A 25 4.86 -7.28 15.79
N ASN A 26 3.80 -7.92 15.28
CA ASN A 26 3.25 -7.70 13.95
C ASN A 26 1.83 -7.10 14.00
N VAL A 27 1.51 -6.30 15.03
CA VAL A 27 0.25 -5.57 15.10
C VAL A 27 0.47 -4.19 14.51
N PHE A 28 -0.35 -3.83 13.52
CA PHE A 28 -0.26 -2.56 12.83
C PHE A 28 -1.20 -1.55 13.51
N THR A 29 -0.73 -0.33 13.71
CA THR A 29 -1.61 0.81 13.97
C THR A 29 -2.37 1.18 12.71
N ARG A 30 -3.39 2.03 12.84
CA ARG A 30 -4.14 2.56 11.70
C ARG A 30 -3.22 3.30 10.73
N GLU A 31 -2.30 4.11 11.24
CA GLU A 31 -1.35 4.91 10.46
C GLU A 31 -0.38 4.00 9.69
N GLN A 32 0.11 2.94 10.34
CA GLN A 32 0.93 1.93 9.67
C GLN A 32 0.16 1.23 8.56
N LEU A 33 -1.11 0.83 8.81
CA LEU A 33 -1.95 0.22 7.79
C LEU A 33 -2.14 1.15 6.58
N LEU A 34 -2.51 2.41 6.81
CA LEU A 34 -2.78 3.38 5.74
C LEU A 34 -1.54 3.77 4.94
N ARG A 35 -0.35 3.72 5.56
CA ARG A 35 0.93 3.96 4.87
C ARG A 35 1.36 2.77 4.02
N TYR A 36 1.36 1.57 4.60
CA TYR A 36 1.96 0.40 3.96
C TYR A 36 1.02 -0.27 2.96
N PHE A 37 -0.25 -0.44 3.32
CA PHE A 37 -1.15 -1.28 2.54
C PHE A 37 -1.43 -0.72 1.13
N PRO A 38 -1.81 0.56 0.96
CA PRO A 38 -2.02 1.13 -0.37
C PRO A 38 -0.74 1.13 -1.23
N TYR A 39 0.41 1.41 -0.63
CA TYR A 39 1.68 1.39 -1.35
C TYR A 39 2.00 0.01 -1.93
N TYR A 40 1.95 -1.05 -1.12
CA TYR A 40 2.31 -2.38 -1.61
C TYR A 40 1.27 -2.95 -2.57
N LEU A 41 -0.03 -2.77 -2.27
CA LEU A 41 -1.09 -3.33 -3.09
C LEU A 41 -1.28 -2.55 -4.40
N LEU A 42 -1.30 -1.22 -4.36
CA LEU A 42 -1.64 -0.40 -5.51
C LEU A 42 -0.40 0.07 -6.25
N VAL A 43 0.47 0.83 -5.58
CA VAL A 43 1.62 1.47 -6.24
C VAL A 43 2.63 0.43 -6.73
N ASN A 44 3.00 -0.53 -5.88
CA ASN A 44 4.04 -1.52 -6.20
C ASN A 44 3.50 -2.77 -6.91
N SER A 45 2.18 -2.90 -7.08
CA SER A 45 1.58 -4.07 -7.73
C SER A 45 0.57 -3.68 -8.81
N THR A 46 -0.61 -3.17 -8.45
CA THR A 46 -1.69 -2.90 -9.43
C THR A 46 -1.28 -1.89 -10.52
N PHE A 47 -0.58 -0.81 -10.16
CA PHE A 47 -0.16 0.21 -11.13
C PHE A 47 0.92 -0.30 -12.09
N ALA A 48 1.75 -1.26 -11.66
CA ALA A 48 2.68 -1.92 -12.58
C ALA A 48 1.93 -2.71 -13.68
N VAL A 49 0.77 -3.29 -13.34
CA VAL A 49 -0.10 -3.98 -14.31
C VAL A 49 -0.75 -2.96 -15.26
N THR A 50 -1.34 -1.89 -14.75
CA THR A 50 -1.98 -0.88 -15.60
C THR A 50 -0.96 -0.20 -16.51
N ALA A 51 0.23 0.11 -16.00
CA ALA A 51 1.32 0.69 -16.78
C ALA A 51 1.82 -0.27 -17.86
N ALA A 52 1.97 -1.56 -17.56
CA ALA A 52 2.39 -2.54 -18.57
C ALA A 52 1.36 -2.69 -19.70
N LEU A 53 0.07 -2.74 -19.37
CA LEU A 53 -1.01 -2.79 -20.36
C LEU A 53 -1.09 -1.47 -21.17
N GLY A 54 -0.88 -0.34 -20.52
CA GLY A 54 -0.84 0.98 -21.16
C GLY A 54 0.32 1.13 -22.14
N ALA A 55 1.52 0.72 -21.72
CA ALA A 55 2.70 0.72 -22.57
C ALA A 55 2.58 -0.22 -23.77
N ALA A 56 1.80 -1.31 -23.64
CA ALA A 56 1.48 -2.21 -24.74
C ALA A 56 0.39 -1.66 -25.69
N GLY A 57 -0.19 -0.50 -25.39
CA GLY A 57 -1.22 0.14 -26.21
C GLY A 57 -2.59 -0.52 -26.14
N LEU A 58 -2.87 -1.31 -25.09
CA LEU A 58 -4.14 -2.03 -24.95
C LEU A 58 -5.28 -1.13 -24.46
N ASP A 59 -4.97 -0.15 -23.62
CA ASP A 59 -5.87 0.94 -23.18
C ASP A 59 -5.00 2.03 -22.51
N SER A 60 -5.55 3.21 -22.19
CA SER A 60 -4.81 4.20 -21.40
C SER A 60 -4.73 3.80 -19.92
N GLU A 61 -3.64 4.20 -19.24
CA GLU A 61 -3.52 3.96 -17.79
C GLU A 61 -4.67 4.61 -17.00
N ALA A 62 -5.13 5.79 -17.43
CA ALA A 62 -6.27 6.47 -16.81
C ALA A 62 -7.55 5.64 -16.86
N ASN A 63 -7.89 5.06 -18.02
CA ASN A 63 -9.06 4.20 -18.17
C ASN A 63 -8.94 2.92 -17.34
N LEU A 64 -7.77 2.29 -17.33
CA LEU A 64 -7.51 1.09 -16.54
C LEU A 64 -7.61 1.38 -15.04
N MET A 65 -7.06 2.50 -14.57
CA MET A 65 -7.17 2.95 -13.19
C MET A 65 -8.61 3.31 -12.81
N ALA A 66 -9.40 3.88 -13.73
CA ALA A 66 -10.83 4.12 -13.51
C ALA A 66 -11.59 2.81 -13.26
N ARG A 67 -11.26 1.73 -13.99
CA ARG A 67 -11.84 0.38 -13.74
C ARG A 67 -11.47 -0.14 -12.36
N VAL A 68 -10.20 -0.02 -11.96
CA VAL A 68 -9.72 -0.39 -10.62
C VAL A 68 -10.50 0.39 -9.55
N ARG A 69 -10.65 1.71 -9.73
CA ARG A 69 -11.40 2.57 -8.81
C ARG A 69 -12.85 2.10 -8.64
N THR A 70 -13.55 1.78 -9.72
CA THR A 70 -14.93 1.28 -9.67
C THR A 70 -15.04 0.02 -8.82
N LEU A 71 -14.20 -0.98 -9.07
CA LEU A 71 -14.21 -2.24 -8.32
C LEU A 71 -13.85 -2.04 -6.84
N LEU A 72 -12.92 -1.14 -6.53
CA LEU A 72 -12.58 -0.80 -5.15
C LEU A 72 -13.73 -0.07 -4.43
N ALA A 73 -14.48 0.77 -5.13
CA ALA A 73 -15.66 1.45 -4.59
C ALA A 73 -16.79 0.46 -4.31
N GLU A 74 -17.03 -0.49 -5.22
CA GLU A 74 -17.98 -1.59 -4.98
C GLU A 74 -17.57 -2.44 -3.78
N MET A 75 -16.29 -2.82 -3.69
CA MET A 75 -15.75 -3.61 -2.56
C MET A 75 -15.87 -2.85 -1.24
N ARG A 76 -15.69 -1.52 -1.25
CA ARG A 76 -15.87 -0.68 -0.07
C ARG A 76 -17.25 -0.83 0.53
N ASP A 77 -18.28 -1.04 -0.27
CA ASP A 77 -19.65 -1.16 0.20
C ASP A 77 -19.99 -2.54 0.78
N GLN A 78 -19.12 -3.52 0.58
CA GLN A 78 -19.29 -4.89 1.09
C GLN A 78 -18.48 -5.18 2.37
N VAL A 79 -17.55 -4.30 2.77
CA VAL A 79 -16.68 -4.54 3.93
C VAL A 79 -17.14 -3.80 5.19
N THR A 80 -16.91 -4.40 6.36
CA THR A 80 -17.24 -3.80 7.66
C THR A 80 -16.40 -2.56 7.97
N HIS A 81 -15.09 -2.63 7.70
CA HIS A 81 -14.15 -1.56 8.02
C HIS A 81 -13.67 -0.86 6.74
N LYS A 82 -14.34 0.25 6.41
CA LYS A 82 -14.08 1.04 5.19
C LYS A 82 -12.83 1.92 5.26
N THR A 83 -12.19 2.03 6.43
CA THR A 83 -11.06 2.93 6.71
C THR A 83 -9.99 2.96 5.62
N CYS A 84 -9.50 1.79 5.18
CA CYS A 84 -8.45 1.72 4.17
C CYS A 84 -8.95 2.10 2.77
N LEU A 85 -10.18 1.71 2.43
CA LEU A 85 -10.74 1.99 1.10
C LEU A 85 -11.18 3.45 0.97
N ASN A 86 -11.68 4.08 2.04
CA ASN A 86 -11.91 5.52 2.08
C ASN A 86 -10.59 6.27 1.85
N TYR A 87 -9.53 5.89 2.55
CA TYR A 87 -8.21 6.49 2.34
C TYR A 87 -7.71 6.35 0.89
N VAL A 88 -7.84 5.14 0.31
CA VAL A 88 -7.45 4.87 -1.08
C VAL A 88 -8.27 5.70 -2.08
N LEU A 89 -9.58 5.84 -1.89
CA LEU A 89 -10.45 6.45 -2.91
C LEU A 89 -10.63 7.96 -2.75
N GLU A 90 -10.37 8.51 -1.57
CA GLU A 90 -10.76 9.89 -1.23
C GLU A 90 -9.59 10.76 -0.76
N ASN A 91 -8.48 10.19 -0.29
CA ASN A 91 -7.35 11.01 0.17
C ASN A 91 -6.54 11.54 -1.04
N PRO A 92 -6.36 12.87 -1.19
CA PRO A 92 -5.62 13.46 -2.31
C PRO A 92 -4.16 12.99 -2.41
N TYR A 93 -3.57 12.59 -1.28
CA TYR A 93 -2.17 12.18 -1.22
C TYR A 93 -1.99 10.89 -0.42
N TRP A 94 -1.17 10.00 -0.95
CA TRP A 94 -0.69 8.83 -0.24
C TRP A 94 0.72 9.06 0.26
N ASN A 95 0.95 8.81 1.54
CA ASN A 95 2.28 8.85 2.10
C ASN A 95 2.98 7.52 1.79
N VAL A 96 3.81 7.48 0.75
CA VAL A 96 4.39 6.22 0.20
C VAL A 96 5.91 6.22 0.28
N LYS A 97 6.51 5.03 0.24
CA LYS A 97 7.95 4.84 0.39
C LYS A 97 8.70 5.18 -0.91
N GLY A 98 9.69 6.05 -0.82
CA GLY A 98 10.66 6.34 -1.88
C GLY A 98 11.89 5.44 -1.78
N ASN A 99 11.96 4.40 -2.62
CA ASN A 99 13.10 3.47 -2.59
C ASN A 99 14.44 4.13 -2.97
N PHE A 100 14.43 5.19 -3.79
CA PHE A 100 15.65 5.89 -4.21
C PHE A 100 16.35 6.58 -3.03
N PHE A 101 15.63 7.38 -2.25
CA PHE A 101 16.18 8.06 -1.07
C PHE A 101 16.53 7.08 0.06
N CYS A 102 15.80 5.97 0.20
CA CYS A 102 16.20 4.89 1.11
C CYS A 102 17.61 4.37 0.78
N TYR A 103 17.86 4.13 -0.51
CA TYR A 103 19.10 3.52 -0.99
C TYR A 103 20.27 4.50 -0.93
N LEU A 104 20.04 5.78 -1.26
CA LEU A 104 21.08 6.82 -1.23
C LEU A 104 21.65 7.06 0.18
N ASN A 105 20.82 6.88 1.22
CA ASN A 105 21.21 7.15 2.61
C ASN A 105 21.58 5.89 3.43
N ASP A 106 21.74 4.72 2.77
CA ASP A 106 21.93 3.41 3.42
C ASP A 106 20.95 3.13 4.56
N HIS A 107 19.71 3.59 4.34
CA HIS A 107 18.66 3.63 5.33
C HIS A 107 17.76 2.40 5.15
N ASN A 108 17.92 1.40 6.02
CA ASN A 108 17.02 0.24 6.06
C ASN A 108 15.72 0.63 6.76
N GLU A 109 14.59 0.42 6.08
CA GLU A 109 13.23 0.69 6.58
C GLU A 109 12.96 0.12 7.98
N ASN A 110 13.64 -0.96 8.37
CA ASN A 110 13.49 -1.61 9.66
C ASN A 110 14.41 -1.06 10.77
N THR A 111 15.35 -0.17 10.43
CA THR A 111 16.37 0.36 11.37
C THR A 111 16.47 1.89 11.37
N ILE A 112 15.74 2.58 10.49
CA ILE A 112 15.64 4.04 10.46
C ILE A 112 14.96 4.55 11.74
N VAL A 113 15.58 5.57 12.35
CA VAL A 113 15.07 6.25 13.56
C VAL A 113 13.86 7.14 13.24
N ASP A 114 13.90 7.86 12.10
CA ASP A 114 12.77 8.65 11.61
C ASP A 114 12.32 8.17 10.23
N PRO A 115 11.22 7.40 10.15
CA PRO A 115 10.70 6.91 8.89
C PRO A 115 10.39 8.03 7.89
N SER A 116 10.06 9.25 8.35
CA SER A 116 9.60 10.35 7.50
C SER A 116 10.56 10.71 6.37
N VAL A 117 11.87 10.49 6.56
CA VAL A 117 12.95 10.77 5.60
C VAL A 117 12.79 10.00 4.27
N ILE A 118 12.12 8.85 4.31
CA ILE A 118 11.95 7.99 3.13
C ILE A 118 10.53 7.95 2.60
N TYR A 119 9.58 8.66 3.23
CA TYR A 119 8.21 8.78 2.74
C TYR A 119 7.99 10.13 2.10
N PHE A 120 7.24 10.14 1.01
CA PHE A 120 6.82 11.37 0.35
C PHE A 120 5.34 11.27 -0.01
N ASP A 121 4.72 12.42 -0.24
CA ASP A 121 3.33 12.51 -0.64
C ASP A 121 3.21 12.25 -2.14
N PHE A 122 2.54 11.14 -2.47
CA PHE A 122 2.24 10.71 -3.82
C PHE A 122 0.81 11.10 -4.18
N ALA A 123 0.65 11.90 -5.23
CA ALA A 123 -0.66 12.31 -5.72
C ALA A 123 -1.49 11.07 -6.08
N ASN A 124 -2.69 10.96 -5.51
CA ASN A 124 -3.53 9.79 -5.68
C ASN A 124 -4.27 9.81 -7.04
N PRO A 125 -3.94 8.89 -7.98
CA PRO A 125 -4.57 8.86 -9.30
C PRO A 125 -5.98 8.26 -9.29
N LEU A 126 -6.44 7.73 -8.15
CA LEU A 126 -7.78 7.16 -7.98
C LEU A 126 -8.79 8.17 -7.40
N LEU A 127 -8.40 9.43 -7.17
CA LEU A 127 -9.37 10.46 -6.82
C LEU A 127 -10.46 10.55 -7.88
N ALA A 128 -11.69 10.77 -7.43
CA ALA A 128 -12.75 11.15 -8.35
C ALA A 128 -12.31 12.43 -9.07
N GLN A 129 -12.13 12.34 -10.38
CA GLN A 129 -12.01 13.53 -11.20
C GLN A 129 -13.44 14.06 -11.38
N GLU A 130 -13.68 15.31 -11.02
CA GLU A 130 -14.95 15.98 -11.33
C GLU A 130 -15.16 15.89 -12.85
N GLY A 131 -16.29 15.29 -13.25
CA GLY A 131 -16.68 15.13 -14.65
C GLY A 131 -17.28 16.39 -15.22
#